data_AF-A0A2R6NU61-F1
#
_entry.id   AF-A0A2R6NU61-F1
#
_cell.length_a   1.000
_cell.length_b   1.000
_cell.length_c   1.000
_cell.angle_alpha   90.00
_cell.angle_beta   90.00
_cell.angle_gamma   90.00
#
_symmetry.space_group_name_H-M   'P 1'
#
loop_
_entity.id
_entity.type
_entity.pdbx_description
1 polymer ?
#
loop_
_entity_poly.entity_id
_entity_poly.type
_entity_poly.pdbx_seq_one_letter_code
_entity_poly.pdbx_strand_id
1 'polypeptide(L)'
;MRRFNEDTPDVPGVKYYSWGAVYEPGLIDTWKWSHSVILEKEGPNDGLVSLESAKWGTYLGTLEGVNHLDLVGWVNTARYKWAEIMGREIKYKPATFYLGVADHIARVAEGQATGLEEESEHGDARVSEEEREEIREEGERVEMAESLGKGESPRDDSRTPKP
;
A
#
# COMPACT_ATOMS: atom_id res chain seq x y z
N MET A 1 1.34 2.59 20.95
CA MET A 1 2.41 1.59 20.85
C MET A 1 3.53 1.75 21.86
N ARG A 2 4.12 2.95 22.10
CA ARG A 2 5.28 3.12 22.99
C ARG A 2 5.25 2.33 24.31
N ARG A 3 4.21 2.52 25.14
CA ARG A 3 4.07 1.80 26.42
C ARG A 3 4.00 0.27 26.24
N PHE A 4 3.30 -0.22 25.21
CA PHE A 4 3.24 -1.65 24.92
C PHE A 4 4.63 -2.21 24.56
N ASN A 5 5.41 -1.48 23.77
CA ASN A 5 6.76 -1.88 23.38
C ASN A 5 7.71 -1.89 24.60
N GLU A 6 7.58 -0.92 25.51
CA GLU A 6 8.33 -0.90 26.77
C GLU A 6 7.98 -2.09 27.68
N ASP A 7 6.70 -2.45 27.74
CA ASP A 7 6.20 -3.56 28.54
C ASP A 7 6.42 -4.94 27.88
N THR A 8 6.83 -4.99 26.60
CA THR A 8 6.96 -6.23 25.79
C THR A 8 8.30 -6.27 25.05
N PRO A 9 9.42 -6.47 25.77
CA PRO A 9 10.73 -6.58 25.13
C PRO A 9 10.87 -7.86 24.31
N ASP A 10 11.74 -7.80 23.29
CA ASP A 10 12.07 -8.95 22.46
C ASP A 10 12.76 -10.07 23.29
N VAL A 11 12.46 -11.32 22.94
CA VAL A 11 12.95 -12.49 23.66
C VAL A 11 14.29 -12.96 23.08
N PRO A 12 15.35 -13.14 23.89
CA PRO A 12 16.63 -13.65 23.42
C PRO A 12 16.48 -15.02 22.72
N GLY A 13 17.08 -15.15 21.54
CA GLY A 13 17.05 -16.38 20.74
C GLY A 13 15.83 -16.51 19.81
N VAL A 14 14.85 -15.61 19.89
CA VAL A 14 13.76 -15.51 18.91
C VAL A 14 14.19 -14.61 17.77
N LYS A 15 13.91 -15.04 16.52
CA LYS A 15 14.18 -14.23 15.32
C LYS A 15 12.91 -13.51 14.91
N TYR A 16 12.99 -12.19 14.79
CA TYR A 16 11.88 -11.31 14.41
C TYR A 16 12.11 -10.80 13.00
N TYR A 17 11.09 -10.93 12.15
CA TYR A 17 11.13 -10.50 10.76
C TYR A 17 9.92 -9.63 10.45
N SER A 18 10.10 -8.60 9.63
CA SER A 18 9.02 -7.73 9.20
C SER A 18 9.12 -7.35 7.74
N TRP A 19 7.95 -7.03 7.18
CA TRP A 19 7.78 -6.44 5.86
C TRP A 19 6.79 -5.28 6.02
N GLY A 20 7.01 -4.22 5.24
CA GLY A 20 6.11 -3.08 5.16
C GLY A 20 5.29 -3.11 3.87
N ALA A 21 4.30 -2.23 3.77
CA ALA A 21 3.55 -2.03 2.55
C ALA A 21 3.22 -0.54 2.37
N VAL A 22 3.16 -0.11 1.11
CA VAL A 22 2.80 1.25 0.71
C VAL A 22 1.93 1.19 -0.52
N TYR A 23 1.01 2.13 -0.66
CA TYR A 23 0.19 2.27 -1.86
C TYR A 23 -0.35 3.69 -1.99
N GLU A 24 -0.81 4.05 -3.18
CA GLU A 24 -1.48 5.32 -3.42
C GLU A 24 -2.99 5.11 -3.64
N PRO A 25 -3.85 5.49 -2.68
CA PRO A 25 -5.29 5.34 -2.82
C PRO A 25 -5.88 6.30 -3.84
N GLY A 26 -6.76 5.77 -4.70
CA GLY A 26 -7.65 6.56 -5.56
C GLY A 26 -8.72 7.34 -4.77
N LEU A 27 -9.51 8.16 -5.46
CA LEU A 27 -10.53 9.00 -4.80
C LEU A 27 -11.63 8.21 -4.10
N ILE A 28 -12.00 7.04 -4.64
CA ILE A 28 -13.04 6.15 -4.11
C ILE A 28 -12.37 4.91 -3.49
N ASP A 29 -11.49 5.13 -2.51
CA ASP A 29 -10.87 4.06 -1.72
C ASP A 29 -11.32 4.15 -0.26
N THR A 30 -11.68 3.01 0.32
CA THR A 30 -12.12 2.86 1.71
C THR A 30 -11.12 3.46 2.72
N TRP A 31 -9.83 3.44 2.39
CA TRP A 31 -8.75 3.90 3.26
C TRP A 31 -8.10 5.19 2.80
N LYS A 32 -8.69 5.89 1.81
CA LYS A 32 -8.17 7.19 1.37
C LYS A 32 -7.99 8.15 2.54
N TRP A 33 -8.98 8.21 3.43
CA TRP A 33 -8.96 9.16 4.55
C TRP A 33 -7.89 8.80 5.60
N SER A 34 -7.85 7.55 6.06
CA SER A 34 -6.83 7.11 7.02
C SER A 34 -5.42 7.20 6.46
N HIS A 35 -5.25 6.83 5.18
CA HIS A 35 -3.99 6.98 4.46
C HIS A 35 -3.49 8.42 4.51
N SER A 36 -4.34 9.41 4.16
CA SER A 36 -3.93 10.82 4.16
C SER A 36 -3.53 11.33 5.54
N VAL A 37 -4.26 10.93 6.60
CA VAL A 37 -3.94 11.32 7.97
C VAL A 37 -2.57 10.76 8.40
N ILE A 38 -2.26 9.52 8.03
CA ILE A 38 -0.98 8.88 8.35
C ILE A 38 0.12 9.49 7.49
N LEU A 39 -0.13 9.70 6.19
CA LEU A 39 0.83 10.28 5.26
C LEU A 39 1.34 11.64 5.75
N GLU A 40 0.45 12.49 6.23
CA GLU A 40 0.81 13.81 6.78
C GLU A 40 1.72 13.71 8.01
N LYS A 41 1.56 12.68 8.84
CA LYS A 41 2.23 12.59 10.16
C LYS A 41 3.46 11.68 10.18
N GLU A 42 3.39 10.58 9.46
CA GLU A 42 4.33 9.46 9.55
C GLU A 42 4.88 9.04 8.17
N GLY A 43 4.31 9.54 7.08
CA GLY A 43 4.79 9.28 5.71
C GLY A 43 4.13 8.06 5.04
N PRO A 44 4.82 7.42 4.08
CA PRO A 44 4.28 6.32 3.27
C PRO A 44 3.63 5.23 4.12
N ASN A 45 2.46 4.74 3.71
CA ASN A 45 1.68 3.81 4.51
C ASN A 45 0.77 2.93 3.63
N ASP A 46 0.27 1.85 4.24
CA ASP A 46 -0.61 0.87 3.58
C ASP A 46 -2.11 1.19 3.73
N GLY A 47 -2.41 2.39 4.25
CA GLY A 47 -3.74 2.90 4.52
C GLY A 47 -4.12 2.88 6.00
N LEU A 48 -3.43 2.08 6.83
CA LEU A 48 -3.71 1.96 8.26
C LEU A 48 -2.45 2.01 9.13
N VAL A 49 -1.30 1.60 8.60
CA VAL A 49 -0.03 1.52 9.31
C VAL A 49 1.06 2.18 8.47
N SER A 50 1.83 3.07 9.08
CA SER A 50 2.98 3.70 8.44
C SER A 50 4.10 2.69 8.19
N LEU A 51 4.88 2.94 7.14
CA LEU A 51 6.05 2.14 6.81
C LEU A 51 7.04 2.10 7.98
N GLU A 52 7.24 3.24 8.65
CA GLU A 52 8.12 3.31 9.82
C GLU A 52 7.61 2.48 11.00
N SER A 53 6.29 2.48 11.26
CA SER A 53 5.68 1.66 12.31
C SER A 53 5.75 0.16 12.01
N ALA A 54 5.76 -0.23 10.73
CA ALA A 54 5.85 -1.62 10.29
C ALA A 54 7.26 -2.23 10.43
N LYS A 55 8.31 -1.41 10.51
CA LYS A 55 9.70 -1.87 10.65
C LYS A 55 9.97 -2.38 12.07
N TRP A 56 10.21 -3.69 12.21
CA TRP A 56 10.61 -4.32 13.46
C TRP A 56 11.53 -5.53 13.26
N GLY A 57 12.50 -5.75 14.15
CA GLY A 57 13.47 -6.82 14.01
C GLY A 57 14.26 -6.70 12.70
N THR A 58 14.43 -7.81 11.98
CA THR A 58 15.03 -7.81 10.65
C THR A 58 13.99 -7.42 9.60
N TYR A 59 14.09 -6.20 9.09
CA TYR A 59 13.22 -5.70 8.02
C TYR A 59 13.67 -6.25 6.67
N LEU A 60 12.78 -6.97 5.97
CA LEU A 60 13.12 -7.73 4.76
C LEU A 60 12.58 -7.11 3.47
N GLY A 61 11.80 -6.03 3.55
CA GLY A 61 11.41 -5.26 2.37
C GLY A 61 10.04 -4.59 2.46
N THR A 62 9.78 -3.72 1.50
CA THR A 62 8.51 -2.99 1.34
C THR A 62 7.75 -3.52 0.14
N LEU A 63 6.44 -3.76 0.30
CA LEU A 63 5.53 -4.14 -0.77
C LEU A 63 4.90 -2.90 -1.40
N GLU A 64 5.16 -2.68 -2.69
CA GLU A 64 4.69 -1.52 -3.44
C GLU A 64 3.30 -1.74 -4.05
N GLY A 65 2.45 -0.71 -3.99
CA GLY A 65 1.08 -0.76 -4.50
C GLY A 65 0.16 -1.72 -3.72
N VAL A 66 0.51 -2.04 -2.48
CA VAL A 66 -0.19 -3.00 -1.62
C VAL A 66 -0.79 -2.26 -0.45
N ASN A 67 -2.11 -2.37 -0.30
CA ASN A 67 -2.78 -1.85 0.88
C ASN A 67 -2.90 -2.92 1.97
N HIS A 68 -3.30 -2.52 3.17
CA HIS A 68 -3.42 -3.41 4.33
C HIS A 68 -4.34 -4.65 4.12
N LEU A 69 -5.28 -4.64 3.17
CA LEU A 69 -6.28 -5.71 2.96
C LEU A 69 -5.73 -6.71 1.94
N ASP A 70 -4.95 -6.20 0.99
CA ASP A 70 -4.21 -7.00 0.02
C ASP A 70 -3.23 -7.95 0.71
N LEU A 71 -2.56 -7.48 1.77
CA LEU A 71 -1.61 -8.27 2.56
C LEU A 71 -2.19 -9.62 2.97
N VAL A 72 -3.42 -9.62 3.51
CA VAL A 72 -4.10 -10.83 3.99
C VAL A 72 -4.94 -11.52 2.90
N GLY A 73 -4.85 -11.04 1.66
CA GLY A 73 -5.60 -11.57 0.52
C GLY A 73 -7.11 -11.34 0.62
N TRP A 74 -7.55 -10.43 1.50
CA TRP A 74 -8.96 -10.07 1.58
C TRP A 74 -9.27 -8.99 0.57
N VAL A 75 -9.22 -9.42 -0.68
CA VAL A 75 -9.43 -8.59 -1.84
C VAL A 75 -10.92 -8.44 -2.10
N ASN A 76 -11.42 -7.22 -2.03
CA ASN A 76 -12.77 -6.95 -2.50
C ASN A 76 -12.76 -7.16 -4.03
N THR A 77 -13.46 -8.16 -4.53
CA THR A 77 -13.64 -8.43 -5.97
C THR A 77 -14.06 -7.19 -6.76
N ALA A 78 -14.73 -6.22 -6.12
CA ALA A 78 -15.05 -4.94 -6.72
C ALA A 78 -13.81 -4.08 -7.02
N ARG A 79 -12.80 -4.05 -6.15
CA ARG A 79 -11.57 -3.26 -6.35
C ARG A 79 -10.76 -3.76 -7.53
N TYR A 80 -10.64 -5.08 -7.67
CA TYR A 80 -9.95 -5.68 -8.83
C TYR A 80 -10.70 -5.40 -10.13
N LYS A 81 -12.03 -5.50 -10.13
CA LYS A 81 -12.85 -5.13 -11.30
C LYS A 81 -12.74 -3.64 -11.63
N TRP A 82 -12.73 -2.75 -10.64
CA TRP A 82 -12.55 -1.32 -10.86
C TRP A 82 -11.12 -0.98 -11.32
N ALA A 83 -10.11 -1.64 -10.77
CA ALA A 83 -8.72 -1.57 -11.18
C ALA A 83 -8.54 -2.01 -12.63
N GLU A 84 -9.15 -3.13 -13.04
CA GLU A 84 -9.19 -3.61 -14.43
C GLU A 84 -9.90 -2.62 -15.36
N ILE A 85 -11.04 -2.05 -14.94
CA ILE A 85 -11.78 -1.05 -15.72
C ILE A 85 -10.97 0.26 -15.87
N MET A 86 -10.25 0.66 -14.81
CA MET A 86 -9.45 1.89 -14.77
C MET A 86 -8.00 1.70 -15.26
N GLY A 87 -7.63 0.50 -15.72
CA GLY A 87 -6.29 0.20 -16.23
C GLY A 87 -5.17 0.15 -15.18
N ARG A 88 -5.49 0.20 -13.88
CA ARG A 88 -4.52 0.13 -12.78
C ARG A 88 -4.36 -1.31 -12.31
N GLU A 89 -3.52 -2.11 -12.96
CA GLU A 89 -3.29 -3.50 -12.55
C GLU A 89 -2.61 -3.60 -11.17
N ILE A 90 -3.22 -4.36 -10.27
CA ILE A 90 -2.66 -4.67 -8.96
C ILE A 90 -1.91 -5.99 -9.07
N LYS A 91 -0.59 -5.90 -9.25
CA LYS A 91 0.29 -7.05 -9.56
C LYS A 91 0.57 -7.97 -8.37
N TYR A 92 0.25 -7.53 -7.14
CA TYR A 92 0.55 -8.28 -5.93
C TYR A 92 -0.29 -9.56 -5.80
N LYS A 93 0.39 -10.66 -5.47
CA LYS A 93 -0.21 -11.98 -5.23
C LYS A 93 0.13 -12.46 -3.82
N PRO A 94 -0.83 -12.43 -2.87
CA PRO A 94 -0.56 -12.75 -1.46
C PRO A 94 -0.04 -14.18 -1.27
N ALA A 95 -0.55 -15.14 -2.04
CA ALA A 95 -0.08 -16.53 -1.98
C ALA A 95 1.41 -16.65 -2.32
N THR A 96 1.89 -15.98 -3.37
CA THR A 96 3.30 -15.99 -3.75
C THR A 96 4.17 -15.33 -2.69
N PHE A 97 3.71 -14.21 -2.12
CA PHE A 97 4.42 -13.53 -1.05
C PHE A 97 4.59 -14.45 0.18
N TYR A 98 3.51 -15.07 0.67
CA TYR A 98 3.59 -15.96 1.83
C TYR A 98 4.39 -17.24 1.57
N LEU A 99 4.40 -17.75 0.33
CA LEU A 99 5.31 -18.84 -0.05
C LEU A 99 6.78 -18.39 0.07
N GLY A 100 7.11 -17.16 -0.33
CA GLY A 100 8.44 -16.58 -0.14
C GLY A 100 8.81 -16.41 1.34
N VAL A 101 7.87 -15.97 2.18
CA VAL A 101 8.06 -15.90 3.64
C VAL A 101 8.36 -17.28 4.22
N ALA A 102 7.61 -18.31 3.82
CA ALA A 102 7.83 -19.68 4.28
C ALA A 102 9.19 -20.23 3.83
N ASP A 103 9.61 -19.98 2.59
CA ASP A 103 10.94 -20.36 2.09
C ASP A 103 12.07 -19.66 2.88
N HIS A 104 11.93 -18.37 3.16
CA HIS A 104 12.89 -17.63 3.97
C HIS A 104 13.03 -18.24 5.37
N ILE A 105 11.91 -18.49 6.05
CA ILE A 105 11.92 -19.09 7.39
C ILE A 105 12.55 -20.49 7.36
N ALA A 106 12.27 -21.30 6.34
CA ALA A 106 12.87 -22.62 6.20
C ALA A 106 14.40 -22.55 6.05
N ARG A 107 14.93 -21.67 5.18
CA ARG A 107 16.37 -21.46 5.01
C ARG A 107 17.05 -21.01 6.30
N VAL A 108 16.40 -20.11 7.03
CA VAL A 108 16.89 -19.62 8.33
C VAL A 108 16.92 -20.76 9.35
N ALA A 109 15.92 -21.63 9.38
CA ALA A 109 15.86 -22.77 10.28
C ALA A 109 16.90 -23.85 9.94
N GLU A 110 17.20 -24.05 8.67
CA GLU A 110 18.22 -24.99 8.18
C GLU A 110 19.66 -24.43 8.26
N GLY A 111 19.83 -23.18 8.70
CA GLY A 111 21.15 -22.54 8.80
C GLY A 111 21.75 -22.13 7.45
N GLN A 112 20.92 -22.00 6.41
CA GLN A 112 21.34 -21.66 5.04
C GLN A 112 21.30 -20.15 4.75
N ALA A 113 20.69 -19.36 5.62
CA ALA A 113 20.56 -17.91 5.46
C ALA A 113 21.79 -17.19 6.03
N THR A 114 22.90 -17.17 5.28
CA THR A 114 24.10 -16.37 5.60
C THR A 114 24.39 -15.28 4.58
N GLY A 115 23.51 -15.05 3.58
CA GLY A 115 23.80 -14.19 2.43
C GLY A 115 22.87 -13.00 2.18
N LEU A 116 21.82 -12.79 2.99
CA LEU A 116 20.88 -11.65 2.83
C LEU A 116 21.08 -10.56 3.89
N GLU A 117 21.90 -10.80 4.92
CA GLU A 117 22.15 -9.85 6.01
C GLU A 117 23.03 -8.66 5.56
N GLU A 118 23.77 -8.78 4.45
CA GLU A 118 24.66 -7.72 3.95
C GLU A 118 24.00 -6.73 2.96
N GLU A 119 22.87 -7.08 2.32
CA GLU A 119 22.21 -6.18 1.35
C GLU A 119 21.24 -5.16 2.00
N SER A 120 20.80 -5.40 3.25
CA SER A 120 19.83 -4.52 3.91
C SER A 120 20.42 -3.21 4.46
N GLU A 121 21.74 -3.04 4.49
CA GLU A 121 22.38 -1.79 4.93
C GLU A 121 22.45 -0.69 3.83
N HIS A 122 22.01 -0.96 2.59
CA HIS A 122 22.12 -0.01 1.47
C HIS A 122 20.86 0.12 0.59
N GLY A 123 19.66 -0.02 1.17
CA GLY A 123 18.39 0.19 0.45
C GLY A 123 18.06 1.67 0.19
N ASP A 124 18.90 2.36 -0.58
CA ASP A 124 18.69 3.75 -1.03
C ASP A 124 18.04 3.81 -2.43
N ALA A 125 17.11 4.76 -2.52
CA ALA A 125 16.50 5.42 -3.67
C ALA A 125 16.81 4.86 -5.07
N ARG A 126 15.88 4.06 -5.62
CA ARG A 126 15.75 3.90 -7.08
C ARG A 126 14.29 3.86 -7.51
N VAL A 127 13.59 4.97 -7.27
CA VAL A 127 12.49 5.37 -8.16
C VAL A 127 13.04 6.57 -8.90
N SER A 128 13.20 6.45 -10.22
CA SER A 128 13.78 7.54 -11.01
C SER A 128 12.88 8.77 -10.91
N GLU A 129 13.48 9.96 -11.04
CA GLU A 129 12.73 11.22 -11.04
C GLU A 129 11.67 11.23 -12.16
N GLU A 130 11.96 10.54 -13.26
CA GLU A 130 11.06 10.28 -14.39
C GLU A 130 9.83 9.46 -13.98
N GLU A 131 10.00 8.39 -13.20
CA GLU A 131 8.89 7.54 -12.74
C GLU A 131 8.01 8.28 -11.71
N ARG A 132 8.59 9.20 -10.93
CA ARG A 132 7.82 10.09 -10.04
C ARG A 132 7.03 11.15 -10.79
N GLU A 133 7.59 11.70 -11.87
CA GLU A 133 6.89 12.66 -12.72
C GLU A 133 5.76 11.99 -13.50
N GLU A 134 5.96 10.77 -13.98
CA GLU A 134 4.93 10.00 -14.69
C GLU A 134 3.73 9.69 -13.78
N ILE A 135 3.98 9.29 -12.53
CA ILE A 135 2.94 9.08 -11.51
C ILE A 135 2.17 10.38 -11.21
N ARG A 136 2.87 11.52 -11.13
CA ARG A 136 2.24 12.83 -10.89
C ARG A 136 1.35 13.25 -12.07
N GLU A 137 1.87 13.16 -13.29
CA GLU A 137 1.11 13.52 -14.49
C GLU A 137 -0.11 12.60 -14.68
N GLU A 138 0.02 11.31 -14.39
CA GLU A 138 -1.10 10.38 -14.44
C GLU A 138 -2.16 10.72 -13.38
N GLY A 139 -1.74 11.14 -12.18
CA GLY A 139 -2.64 11.67 -11.15
C GLY A 139 -3.43 12.89 -11.59
N GLU A 140 -2.76 13.87 -12.21
CA GLU A 140 -3.40 15.11 -12.71
C GLU A 140 -4.35 14.82 -13.88
N ARG A 141 -4.01 13.89 -14.78
CA ARG A 141 -4.89 13.47 -15.89
C ARG A 141 -6.17 12.79 -15.40
N VAL A 142 -6.06 11.99 -14.35
CA VAL A 142 -7.22 11.32 -13.73
C VAL A 142 -8.15 12.35 -13.06
N GLU A 143 -7.59 13.31 -12.32
CA GLU A 143 -8.38 14.38 -11.68
C GLU A 143 -9.13 15.23 -12.72
N MET A 144 -8.48 15.55 -13.85
CA MET A 144 -9.09 16.26 -14.97
C MET A 144 -10.22 15.46 -15.62
N ALA A 145 -10.05 14.15 -15.81
CA ALA A 145 -11.08 13.27 -16.38
C ALA A 145 -12.32 13.19 -15.48
N GLU A 146 -12.13 13.15 -14.16
CA GLU A 146 -13.24 13.11 -13.19
C GLU A 146 -13.97 14.46 -13.08
N SER A 147 -13.29 15.58 -13.31
CA SER A 147 -13.89 16.92 -13.35
C SER A 147 -14.83 17.09 -14.57
N LEU A 148 -14.44 16.54 -15.73
CA LEU A 148 -15.24 16.59 -16.96
C LEU A 148 -16.50 15.70 -16.88
N GLY A 149 -16.48 14.61 -16.11
CA GLY A 149 -17.63 13.73 -15.91
C GLY A 149 -18.76 14.33 -15.05
N LYS A 150 -18.52 15.44 -14.33
CA LYS A 150 -19.52 16.10 -13.48
C LYS A 150 -20.31 17.22 -14.19
N GLY A 151 -20.06 17.46 -15.48
CA GLY A 151 -20.60 18.61 -16.23
C GLY A 151 -21.95 18.45 -16.92
N GLU A 152 -22.49 17.23 -17.06
CA GLU A 152 -23.73 17.00 -17.84
C GLU A 152 -24.84 16.40 -16.96
N SER A 153 -25.67 17.26 -16.37
CA SER A 153 -27.03 16.89 -15.96
C SER A 153 -28.05 17.54 -16.91
N PRO A 154 -29.03 16.79 -17.44
CA PRO A 154 -30.06 17.36 -18.32
C PRO A 154 -30.95 18.32 -17.54
N ARG A 155 -31.17 19.53 -18.09
CA ARG A 155 -32.15 20.49 -17.57
C ARG A 155 -33.56 19.90 -17.74
N ASP A 156 -34.18 19.53 -16.63
CA ASP A 156 -35.58 19.10 -16.55
C ASP A 156 -36.49 20.34 -16.65
N ASP A 157 -37.08 20.55 -17.83
CA ASP A 157 -38.04 21.62 -18.10
C ASP A 157 -39.47 21.10 -17.90
N SER A 158 -39.90 21.02 -16.64
CA SER A 158 -41.32 20.84 -16.31
C SER A 158 -41.79 21.91 -15.33
N ARG A 159 -42.06 23.12 -15.85
CA ARG A 159 -42.87 24.13 -15.16
C ARG A 159 -44.31 24.04 -15.62
N THR A 160 -45.18 23.45 -14.81
CA THR A 160 -46.63 23.71 -14.87
C THR A 160 -46.95 25.00 -14.11
N PRO A 161 -47.75 25.93 -14.66
CA PRO A 161 -48.24 27.07 -13.90
C PRO A 161 -49.48 26.67 -13.09
N LYS A 162 -49.59 27.18 -11.86
CA LYS A 162 -50.82 27.15 -11.05
C LYS A 162 -51.41 28.56 -10.94
N PRO A 163 -52.73 28.68 -10.75
CA PRO A 163 -53.51 29.90 -10.97
C PRO A 163 -53.25 31.02 -9.96
#